data_AF-A0A7W5B5K3-F1
#
_entry.id   AF-A0A7W5B5K3-F1
#
_cell.length_a   1.000
_cell.length_b   1.000
_cell.length_c   1.000
_cell.angle_alpha   90.00
_cell.angle_beta   90.00
_cell.angle_gamma   90.00
#
_symmetry.space_group_name_H-M   'P 1'
#
loop_
_entity.id
_entity.type
_entity.pdbx_description
1 polymer ?
#
loop_
_entity_poly.entity_id
_entity_poly.type
_entity_poly.pdbx_seq_one_letter_code
_entity_poly.pdbx_strand_id
1 'polypeptide(L)'
;MKAELTLEERDLLLSSMTAEQREFLHHTLVRGRRTVFAKQLANRKSQYIPDDASVDEIEAYLEEWDYIGFTDSGSVSEATRCECGRPLRYQHQVLHLPTGTTRYFGIDHLQLHTGIDAGIISAIQRGFDVLDAELNEVLIKYRDGWDLGYHFYQPFPAQLDIPRDIADQLDAGLPLLGRQIARLRTKLRELEQASSWERISQGSERVRQQLEYKSETETVVIDTASSQGMLLFEETDSELRERQELVRQGPFYLPPAAVRAINASLLPKTRISARALSEGLIEQKLIGAKRMSSGKPEAYIAVAAYLDTLTEQGKCRMLERTSEDRIYFGLD
;
A
#
# COMPACT_ATOMS: atom_id res chain seq x y z
N MET A 1 -10.07 -7.96 -13.29
CA MET A 1 -11.16 -7.63 -14.22
C MET A 1 -11.43 -6.14 -14.08
N LYS A 2 -11.14 -5.32 -15.10
CA LYS A 2 -11.62 -3.93 -15.12
C LYS A 2 -13.12 -4.01 -15.38
N ALA A 3 -13.94 -3.76 -14.36
CA ALA A 3 -15.37 -3.63 -14.55
C ALA A 3 -15.59 -2.24 -15.17
N GLU A 4 -15.84 -2.20 -16.46
CA GLU A 4 -16.25 -0.98 -17.15
C GLU A 4 -17.75 -0.78 -16.87
N LEU A 5 -18.08 0.30 -16.16
CA LEU A 5 -19.47 0.72 -16.00
C LEU A 5 -19.96 1.32 -17.32
N THR A 6 -21.20 1.01 -17.70
CA THR A 6 -21.85 1.70 -18.81
C THR A 6 -22.16 3.15 -18.43
N LEU A 7 -22.35 4.03 -19.43
CA LEU A 7 -22.70 5.43 -19.21
C LEU A 7 -24.03 5.57 -18.44
N GLU A 8 -25.00 4.71 -18.74
CA GLU A 8 -26.31 4.70 -18.06
C GLU A 8 -26.20 4.27 -16.59
N GLU A 9 -25.42 3.23 -16.30
CA GLU A 9 -25.16 2.80 -14.92
C GLU A 9 -24.42 3.89 -14.12
N ARG A 10 -23.48 4.60 -14.75
CA ARG A 10 -22.79 5.73 -14.13
C ARG A 10 -23.78 6.85 -13.78
N ASP A 11 -24.69 7.19 -14.69
CA ASP A 11 -25.69 8.24 -14.46
C ASP A 11 -26.67 7.86 -13.35
N LEU A 12 -27.09 6.59 -13.31
CA LEU A 12 -27.93 6.05 -12.24
C LEU A 12 -27.21 6.11 -10.88
N LEU A 13 -25.96 5.67 -10.81
CA LEU A 13 -25.17 5.72 -9.58
C LEU A 13 -24.96 7.15 -9.12
N LEU A 14 -24.57 8.06 -10.02
CA LEU A 14 -24.44 9.49 -9.69
C LEU A 14 -25.77 10.07 -9.18
N SER A 15 -26.90 9.72 -9.79
CA SER A 15 -28.22 10.19 -9.34
C SER A 15 -28.60 9.71 -7.93
N SER A 16 -28.05 8.57 -7.48
CA SER A 16 -28.27 8.02 -6.14
C SER A 16 -27.40 8.64 -5.05
N MET A 17 -26.40 9.45 -5.43
CA MET A 17 -25.44 10.08 -4.50
C MET A 17 -25.93 11.45 -4.03
N THR A 18 -25.40 11.92 -2.90
CA THR A 18 -25.74 13.26 -2.39
C THR A 18 -25.20 14.37 -3.31
N ALA A 19 -25.75 15.58 -3.19
CA ALA A 19 -25.23 16.73 -3.94
C ALA A 19 -23.76 17.01 -3.61
N GLU A 20 -23.38 16.91 -2.34
CA GLU A 20 -22.01 17.11 -1.86
C GLU A 20 -21.03 16.09 -2.46
N GLN A 21 -21.43 14.82 -2.50
CA GLN A 21 -20.63 13.74 -3.10
C GLN A 21 -20.43 13.94 -4.61
N ARG A 22 -21.51 14.30 -5.33
CA ARG A 22 -21.43 14.58 -6.77
C ARG A 22 -20.54 15.77 -7.07
N GLU A 23 -20.67 16.84 -6.28
CA GLU A 23 -19.83 18.04 -6.42
C GLU A 23 -18.36 17.71 -6.16
N PHE A 24 -18.08 16.95 -5.11
CA PHE A 24 -16.71 16.51 -4.80
C PHE A 24 -16.09 15.71 -5.95
N LEU A 25 -16.84 14.74 -6.50
CA LEU A 25 -16.38 13.94 -7.64
C LEU A 25 -16.19 14.79 -8.89
N HIS A 26 -17.11 15.72 -9.19
CA HIS A 26 -17.00 16.62 -10.32
C HIS A 26 -15.76 17.53 -10.19
N HIS A 27 -15.59 18.17 -9.04
CA HIS A 27 -14.45 19.02 -8.75
C HIS A 27 -13.12 18.25 -8.83
N THR A 28 -13.06 17.03 -8.28
CA THR A 28 -11.87 16.17 -8.36
C THR A 28 -11.54 15.79 -9.80
N LEU A 29 -12.55 15.48 -10.62
CA LEU A 29 -12.38 15.19 -12.04
C LEU A 29 -11.92 16.41 -12.83
N VAL A 30 -12.51 17.58 -12.58
CA VAL A 30 -12.11 18.83 -13.25
C VAL A 30 -10.66 19.15 -12.93
N ARG A 31 -10.27 19.10 -11.66
CA ARG A 31 -8.89 19.31 -11.23
C ARG A 31 -7.94 18.30 -11.87
N GLY A 32 -8.28 17.00 -11.84
CA GLY A 32 -7.47 15.96 -12.46
C GLY A 32 -7.29 16.17 -13.96
N ARG A 33 -8.38 16.49 -14.68
CA ARG A 33 -8.34 16.76 -16.12
C ARG A 33 -7.51 18.00 -16.43
N ARG A 34 -7.60 19.06 -15.62
CA ARG A 34 -6.76 20.26 -15.74
C ARG A 34 -5.27 19.92 -15.59
N THR A 35 -4.91 19.16 -14.56
CA THR A 35 -3.52 18.72 -14.34
C THR A 35 -2.99 17.84 -15.48
N VAL A 36 -3.78 16.88 -15.97
CA VAL A 36 -3.42 16.03 -17.11
C VAL A 36 -3.20 16.89 -18.36
N PHE A 37 -4.13 17.79 -18.66
CA PHE A 37 -4.06 18.68 -19.81
C PHE A 37 -2.78 19.53 -19.76
N ALA A 38 -2.57 20.20 -18.63
CA ALA A 38 -1.42 21.06 -18.40
C ALA A 38 -0.07 20.31 -18.54
N LYS A 39 0.04 19.12 -17.91
CA LYS A 39 1.25 18.29 -17.98
C LYS A 39 1.56 17.84 -19.41
N GLN A 40 0.54 17.45 -20.20
CA GLN A 40 0.75 17.04 -21.58
C GLN A 40 1.13 18.21 -22.50
N LEU A 41 0.58 19.41 -22.27
CA LEU A 41 0.97 20.60 -23.02
C LEU A 41 2.41 21.04 -22.72
N ALA A 42 2.84 20.99 -21.46
CA ALA A 42 4.20 21.36 -21.09
C ALA A 42 5.26 20.38 -21.61
N ASN A 43 4.95 19.07 -21.67
CA ASN A 43 5.81 18.07 -22.28
C ASN A 43 6.15 18.39 -23.75
N ARG A 44 5.24 19.04 -24.50
CA ARG A 44 5.47 19.50 -25.88
C ARG A 44 6.64 20.47 -25.98
N LYS A 45 6.84 21.31 -24.97
CA LYS A 45 7.88 22.35 -24.95
C LYS A 45 9.20 21.87 -24.32
N SER A 46 9.33 20.57 -24.03
CA SER A 46 10.49 19.99 -23.32
C SER A 46 10.78 20.66 -21.97
N GLN A 47 9.75 21.17 -21.31
CA GLN A 47 9.86 21.71 -19.96
C GLN A 47 9.63 20.57 -18.97
N TYR A 48 10.67 20.20 -18.22
CA TYR A 48 10.58 19.18 -17.19
C TYR A 48 9.73 19.70 -16.02
N ILE A 49 8.57 19.07 -15.80
CA ILE A 49 7.72 19.35 -14.63
C ILE A 49 7.99 18.26 -13.58
N PRO A 50 8.42 18.62 -12.36
CA PRO A 50 8.49 17.70 -11.23
C PRO A 50 7.12 17.06 -10.94
N ASP A 51 7.09 15.76 -10.59
CA ASP A 51 5.84 15.03 -10.35
C ASP A 51 5.03 15.54 -9.14
N ASP A 52 5.64 16.39 -8.30
CA ASP A 52 5.07 17.06 -7.13
C ASP A 52 4.74 18.55 -7.34
N ALA A 53 4.92 19.08 -8.55
CA ALA A 53 4.62 20.48 -8.85
C ALA A 53 3.14 20.82 -8.60
N SER A 54 2.90 21.98 -7.99
CA SER A 54 1.54 22.44 -7.73
C SER A 54 0.82 22.83 -9.04
N VAL A 55 -0.51 22.79 -9.00
CA VAL A 55 -1.36 23.10 -10.15
C VAL A 55 -1.09 24.52 -10.68
N ASP A 56 -0.94 25.49 -9.78
CA ASP A 56 -0.65 26.89 -10.11
C ASP A 56 0.74 27.07 -10.72
N GLU A 57 1.73 26.30 -10.25
CA GLU A 57 3.08 26.31 -10.82
C GLU A 57 3.09 25.76 -12.24
N ILE A 58 2.33 24.68 -12.51
CA ILE A 58 2.23 24.11 -13.87
C ILE A 58 1.53 25.07 -14.83
N GLU A 59 0.51 25.78 -14.35
CA GLU A 59 -0.26 26.75 -15.14
C GLU A 59 0.57 27.96 -15.59
N ALA A 60 1.53 28.40 -14.77
CA ALA A 60 2.44 29.48 -15.13
C ALA A 60 3.31 29.16 -16.37
N TYR A 61 3.49 27.87 -16.70
CA TYR A 61 4.26 27.42 -17.87
C TYR A 61 3.42 27.28 -19.14
N LEU A 62 2.09 27.39 -19.04
CA LEU A 62 1.18 27.33 -20.19
C LEU A 62 1.07 28.72 -20.81
N GLU A 63 1.49 28.87 -22.07
CA GLU A 63 1.43 30.17 -22.77
C GLU A 63 0.28 30.26 -23.80
N GLU A 64 -0.33 29.14 -24.20
CA GLU A 64 -1.35 29.11 -25.26
C GLU A 64 -2.75 28.72 -24.75
N TRP A 65 -2.88 27.58 -24.07
CA TRP A 65 -4.17 27.01 -23.70
C TRP A 65 -4.18 26.54 -22.26
N ASP A 66 -5.26 26.87 -21.53
CA ASP A 66 -5.56 26.36 -20.19
C ASP A 66 -6.93 25.68 -20.16
N TYR A 67 -7.06 24.62 -19.36
CA TYR A 67 -8.30 23.85 -19.25
C TYR A 67 -9.11 24.33 -18.05
N ILE A 68 -10.33 24.82 -18.31
CA ILE A 68 -11.19 25.35 -17.25
C ILE A 68 -12.01 24.23 -16.61
N GLY A 69 -12.63 23.38 -17.44
CA GLY A 69 -13.58 22.38 -16.94
C GLY A 69 -14.39 21.73 -18.04
N PHE A 70 -15.43 21.01 -17.62
CA PHE A 70 -16.38 20.41 -18.55
C PHE A 70 -17.80 20.43 -17.99
N THR A 71 -18.75 20.46 -18.91
CA THR A 71 -20.18 20.35 -18.63
C THR A 71 -20.67 19.01 -19.17
N ASP A 72 -21.37 18.23 -18.33
CA ASP A 72 -22.09 17.02 -18.74
C ASP A 72 -23.60 17.29 -18.71
N SER A 73 -24.23 17.22 -19.89
CA SER A 73 -25.67 17.38 -20.03
C SER A 73 -26.46 16.08 -19.78
N GLY A 74 -25.79 14.97 -19.45
CA GLY A 74 -26.36 13.63 -19.26
C GLY A 74 -26.81 12.96 -20.55
N SER A 75 -27.28 13.74 -21.52
CA SER A 75 -27.63 13.31 -22.87
C SER A 75 -27.05 14.26 -23.91
N VAL A 76 -27.03 13.84 -25.17
CA VAL A 76 -26.64 14.71 -26.28
C VAL A 76 -27.71 15.79 -26.41
N SER A 77 -27.37 17.01 -25.98
CA SER A 77 -28.31 18.13 -25.94
C SER A 77 -27.94 19.21 -26.95
N GLU A 78 -28.94 19.93 -27.46
CA GLU A 78 -28.69 21.10 -28.30
C GLU A 78 -28.17 22.32 -27.53
N ALA A 79 -28.27 22.30 -26.19
CA ALA A 79 -27.76 23.37 -25.34
C ALA A 79 -26.22 23.32 -25.23
N THR A 80 -25.64 22.12 -25.23
CA THR A 80 -24.20 21.90 -25.23
C THR A 80 -23.70 21.58 -26.62
N ARG A 81 -23.21 22.61 -27.33
CA ARG A 81 -22.68 22.48 -28.69
C ARG A 81 -21.17 22.69 -28.74
N CYS A 82 -20.51 21.98 -29.65
CA CYS A 82 -19.15 22.29 -30.05
C CYS A 82 -19.11 23.61 -30.85
N GLU A 83 -17.95 24.25 -30.93
CA GLU A 83 -17.72 25.41 -31.83
C GLU A 83 -18.08 25.10 -33.30
N CYS A 84 -17.97 23.83 -33.73
CA CYS A 84 -18.41 23.40 -35.07
C CYS A 84 -19.93 23.19 -35.22
N GLY A 85 -20.72 23.45 -34.17
CA GLY A 85 -22.18 23.33 -34.16
C GLY A 85 -22.75 21.94 -33.84
N ARG A 86 -21.90 20.92 -33.66
CA ARG A 86 -22.35 19.57 -33.29
C ARG A 86 -22.88 19.52 -31.84
N PRO A 87 -24.03 18.88 -31.58
CA PRO A 87 -24.51 18.69 -30.21
C PRO A 87 -23.63 17.65 -29.50
N LEU A 88 -23.34 17.91 -28.23
CA LEU A 88 -22.46 17.10 -27.40
C LEU A 88 -23.14 16.77 -26.07
N ARG A 89 -22.82 15.60 -25.51
CA ARG A 89 -23.11 15.29 -24.11
C ARG A 89 -22.09 15.98 -23.19
N TYR A 90 -20.81 15.77 -23.50
CA TYR A 90 -19.68 16.37 -22.78
C TYR A 90 -19.13 17.55 -23.56
N GLN A 91 -19.17 18.74 -22.96
CA GLN A 91 -18.58 19.95 -23.52
C GLN A 91 -17.37 20.36 -22.67
N HIS A 92 -16.18 20.30 -23.25
CA HIS A 92 -14.94 20.76 -22.62
C HIS A 92 -14.76 22.26 -22.85
N GLN A 93 -14.32 22.96 -21.81
CA GLN A 93 -14.10 24.40 -21.80
C GLN A 93 -12.60 24.67 -21.69
N VAL A 94 -12.04 25.35 -22.69
CA VAL A 94 -10.60 25.64 -22.76
C VAL A 94 -10.43 27.14 -22.98
N LEU A 95 -9.57 27.77 -22.17
CA LEU A 95 -9.20 29.17 -22.28
C LEU A 95 -8.00 29.32 -23.22
N HIS A 96 -8.12 30.18 -24.22
CA HIS A 96 -6.95 30.64 -24.98
C HIS A 96 -6.33 31.83 -24.24
N LEU A 97 -5.14 31.66 -23.67
CA LEU A 97 -4.49 32.68 -22.84
C LEU A 97 -4.16 33.97 -23.62
N PRO A 98 -3.64 33.92 -24.87
CA PRO A 98 -3.30 35.14 -25.61
C PRO A 98 -4.50 36.01 -25.97
N THR A 99 -5.69 35.43 -26.17
CA THR A 99 -6.90 36.19 -26.55
C THR A 99 -7.88 36.36 -25.39
N GLY A 100 -7.68 35.65 -24.27
CA GLY A 100 -8.61 35.61 -23.14
C GLY A 100 -9.98 35.03 -23.49
N THR A 101 -10.11 34.31 -24.61
CA THR A 101 -11.40 33.75 -25.06
C THR A 101 -11.55 32.32 -24.62
N THR A 102 -12.62 32.01 -23.88
CA THR A 102 -13.04 30.64 -23.60
C THR A 102 -13.70 30.03 -24.82
N ARG A 103 -13.27 28.83 -25.19
CA ARG A 103 -13.82 28.05 -26.29
C ARG A 103 -14.35 26.70 -25.81
N TYR A 104 -15.32 26.18 -26.56
CA TYR A 104 -16.11 25.01 -26.17
C TYR A 104 -15.99 23.90 -27.21
N PHE A 105 -15.50 22.74 -26.79
CA PHE A 105 -15.12 21.66 -27.69
C PHE A 105 -15.63 20.29 -27.24
N GLY A 106 -15.84 19.42 -28.21
CA GLY A 106 -15.83 17.97 -27.97
C GLY A 106 -14.38 17.48 -27.90
N ILE A 107 -14.13 16.37 -27.19
CA ILE A 107 -12.77 15.86 -27.01
C ILE A 107 -12.06 15.56 -28.35
N ASP A 108 -12.78 15.01 -29.31
CA ASP A 108 -12.25 14.71 -30.66
C ASP A 108 -12.02 15.98 -31.50
N HIS A 109 -12.70 17.07 -31.16
CA HIS A 109 -12.65 18.32 -31.90
C HIS A 109 -11.62 19.29 -31.34
N LEU A 110 -11.09 18.99 -30.15
CA LEU A 110 -9.96 19.71 -29.58
C LEU A 110 -8.80 19.77 -30.59
N GLN A 111 -8.50 18.67 -31.28
CA GLN A 111 -7.44 18.61 -32.30
C GLN A 111 -7.67 19.57 -33.46
N LEU A 112 -8.89 19.57 -33.98
CA LEU A 112 -9.24 20.32 -35.18
C LEU A 112 -9.15 21.83 -34.95
N HIS A 113 -9.51 22.29 -33.75
CA HIS A 113 -9.66 23.71 -33.45
C HIS A 113 -8.46 24.34 -32.71
N THR A 114 -7.69 23.55 -31.95
CA THR A 114 -6.53 24.07 -31.21
C THR A 114 -5.21 23.98 -31.99
N GLY A 115 -5.14 23.14 -33.03
CA GLY A 115 -3.90 22.89 -33.76
C GLY A 115 -2.83 22.16 -32.93
N ILE A 116 -3.20 21.57 -31.79
CA ILE A 116 -2.32 20.73 -30.98
C ILE A 116 -2.07 19.41 -31.72
N ASP A 117 -0.85 18.90 -31.58
CA ASP A 117 -0.42 17.64 -32.21
C ASP A 117 -1.31 16.45 -31.80
N ALA A 118 -1.57 15.56 -32.75
CA ALA A 118 -2.40 14.38 -32.54
C ALA A 118 -1.88 13.50 -31.40
N GLY A 119 -0.56 13.35 -31.27
CA GLY A 119 0.06 12.52 -30.24
C GLY A 119 -0.17 13.05 -28.82
N ILE A 120 -0.19 14.37 -28.66
CA ILE A 120 -0.49 15.02 -27.36
C ILE A 120 -1.95 14.83 -27.01
N ILE A 121 -2.86 15.01 -27.97
CA ILE A 121 -4.30 14.85 -27.72
C ILE A 121 -4.64 13.41 -27.39
N SER A 122 -4.05 12.44 -28.08
CA SER A 122 -4.16 11.04 -27.71
C SER A 122 -3.55 10.74 -26.33
N ALA A 123 -2.54 11.49 -25.88
CA ALA A 123 -2.02 11.38 -24.52
C ALA A 123 -2.98 11.99 -23.48
N ILE A 124 -3.61 13.13 -23.80
CA ILE A 124 -4.65 13.77 -22.97
C ILE A 124 -5.87 12.85 -22.84
N GLN A 125 -6.37 12.31 -23.96
CA GLN A 125 -7.47 11.35 -23.99
C GLN A 125 -7.18 10.14 -23.11
N ARG A 126 -6.00 9.52 -23.27
CA ARG A 126 -5.59 8.40 -22.39
C ARG A 126 -5.53 8.80 -20.91
N GLY A 127 -5.08 10.01 -20.60
CA GLY A 127 -5.08 10.52 -19.24
C GLY A 127 -6.50 10.73 -18.69
N PHE A 128 -7.43 11.19 -19.53
CA PHE A 128 -8.85 11.31 -19.16
C PHE A 128 -9.49 9.93 -18.95
N ASP A 129 -9.18 8.95 -19.79
CA ASP A 129 -9.64 7.57 -19.63
C ASP A 129 -9.18 6.96 -18.30
N VAL A 130 -7.97 7.28 -17.84
CA VAL A 130 -7.47 6.86 -16.52
C VAL A 130 -8.29 7.50 -15.40
N LEU A 131 -8.60 8.79 -15.49
CA LEU A 131 -9.43 9.48 -14.50
C LEU A 131 -10.87 8.95 -14.49
N ASP A 132 -11.44 8.64 -15.66
CA ASP A 132 -12.76 8.03 -15.76
C ASP A 132 -12.77 6.58 -15.21
N ALA A 133 -11.67 5.83 -15.38
CA ALA A 133 -11.51 4.52 -14.75
C ALA A 133 -11.39 4.62 -13.22
N GLU A 134 -10.69 5.64 -12.71
CA GLU A 134 -10.59 5.94 -11.28
C GLU A 134 -11.94 6.31 -10.68
N LEU A 135 -12.75 7.11 -11.38
CA LEU A 135 -14.12 7.40 -10.98
C LEU A 135 -14.97 6.12 -10.97
N ASN A 136 -14.88 5.30 -12.00
CA ASN A 136 -15.62 4.04 -12.06
C ASN A 136 -15.29 3.13 -10.88
N GLU A 137 -14.02 3.10 -10.45
CA GLU A 137 -13.62 2.36 -9.25
C GLU A 137 -14.36 2.87 -8.00
N VAL A 138 -14.44 4.19 -7.83
CA VAL A 138 -15.17 4.82 -6.70
C VAL A 138 -16.66 4.48 -6.76
N LEU A 139 -17.28 4.58 -7.94
CA LEU A 139 -18.70 4.29 -8.14
C LEU A 139 -19.04 2.81 -7.90
N ILE A 140 -18.19 1.89 -8.35
CA ILE A 140 -18.35 0.45 -8.08
C ILE A 140 -18.26 0.18 -6.59
N LYS A 141 -17.26 0.75 -5.91
CA LYS A 141 -17.11 0.61 -4.45
C LYS A 141 -18.30 1.20 -3.70
N TYR A 142 -18.84 2.31 -4.17
CA TYR A 142 -20.02 2.93 -3.57
C TYR A 142 -21.24 2.01 -3.71
N ARG A 143 -21.48 1.46 -4.91
CA ARG A 143 -22.54 0.49 -5.17
C ARG A 143 -22.40 -0.77 -4.30
N ASP A 144 -21.19 -1.27 -4.14
CA ASP A 144 -20.90 -2.51 -3.41
C ASP A 144 -20.88 -2.32 -1.88
N GLY A 145 -21.18 -1.10 -1.38
CA GLY A 145 -21.28 -0.81 0.05
C GLY A 145 -19.92 -0.82 0.75
N TRP A 146 -18.90 -0.25 0.11
CA TRP A 146 -17.54 -0.21 0.63
C TRP A 146 -17.47 0.41 2.03
N ASP A 147 -16.72 -0.25 2.92
CA ASP A 147 -16.44 0.21 4.26
C ASP A 147 -14.92 0.23 4.53
N LEU A 148 -14.47 1.28 5.21
CA LEU A 148 -13.09 1.50 5.61
C LEU A 148 -12.62 0.42 6.61
N GLY A 149 -13.54 -0.10 7.43
CA GLY A 149 -13.26 -1.13 8.44
C GLY A 149 -12.73 -2.45 7.86
N TYR A 150 -13.06 -2.78 6.62
CA TYR A 150 -12.51 -3.97 5.95
C TYR A 150 -11.03 -3.81 5.56
N HIS A 151 -10.55 -2.56 5.43
CA HIS A 151 -9.21 -2.28 4.93
C HIS A 151 -8.22 -1.88 6.02
N PHE A 152 -8.69 -1.30 7.11
CA PHE A 152 -7.88 -0.79 8.21
C PHE A 152 -8.54 -1.11 9.57
N TYR A 153 -7.72 -1.52 10.53
CA TYR A 153 -8.15 -1.59 11.92
C TYR A 153 -8.29 -0.16 12.45
N GLN A 154 -9.49 0.21 12.86
CA GLN A 154 -9.75 1.46 13.57
C GLN A 154 -9.60 1.25 15.09
N PRO A 155 -9.13 2.26 15.84
CA PRO A 155 -8.79 3.63 15.42
C PRO A 155 -7.41 3.75 14.74
N PHE A 156 -7.25 4.75 13.87
CA PHE A 156 -5.94 5.09 13.32
C PHE A 156 -5.00 5.58 14.45
N PRO A 157 -3.70 5.26 14.37
CA PRO A 157 -2.74 5.78 15.34
C PRO A 157 -2.70 7.31 15.25
N ALA A 158 -2.69 7.98 16.40
CA ALA A 158 -2.79 9.44 16.49
C ALA A 158 -1.64 10.20 15.81
N GLN A 159 -0.51 9.53 15.53
CA GLN A 159 0.62 10.10 14.80
C GLN A 159 0.48 10.01 13.26
N LEU A 160 -0.59 9.41 12.74
CA LEU A 160 -0.78 9.27 11.29
C LEU A 160 -1.23 10.60 10.67
N ASP A 161 -0.30 11.25 9.96
CA ASP A 161 -0.63 12.36 9.07
C ASP A 161 -1.31 11.84 7.79
N ILE A 162 -2.64 11.89 7.80
CA ILE A 162 -3.47 11.51 6.66
C ILE A 162 -3.37 12.62 5.59
N PRO A 163 -2.95 12.29 4.35
CA PRO A 163 -2.94 13.25 3.26
C PRO A 163 -4.29 13.93 3.08
N ARG A 164 -4.30 15.27 2.89
CA ARG A 164 -5.53 16.07 2.78
C ARG A 164 -6.49 15.54 1.71
N ASP A 165 -5.97 15.11 0.57
CA ASP A 165 -6.76 14.53 -0.52
C ASP A 165 -7.57 13.30 -0.08
N ILE A 166 -7.05 12.52 0.87
CA ILE A 166 -7.70 11.34 1.42
C ILE A 166 -8.68 11.74 2.53
N ALA A 167 -8.30 12.69 3.38
CA ALA A 167 -9.16 13.21 4.44
C ALA A 167 -10.44 13.83 3.86
N ASP A 168 -10.31 14.73 2.88
CA ASP A 168 -11.44 15.41 2.24
C ASP A 168 -12.40 14.40 1.58
N GLN A 169 -11.87 13.32 1.00
CA GLN A 169 -12.67 12.27 0.38
C GLN A 169 -13.41 11.39 1.42
N LEU A 170 -12.79 11.12 2.56
CA LEU A 170 -13.43 10.43 3.67
C LEU A 170 -14.51 11.30 4.32
N ASP A 171 -14.27 12.60 4.46
CA ASP A 171 -15.23 13.56 4.99
C ASP A 171 -16.45 13.70 4.08
N ALA A 172 -16.27 13.58 2.76
CA ALA A 172 -17.35 13.49 1.78
C ALA A 172 -18.11 12.14 1.81
N GLY A 173 -17.69 11.17 2.64
CA GLY A 173 -18.28 9.84 2.74
C GLY A 173 -18.09 9.01 1.48
N LEU A 174 -17.00 9.24 0.73
CA LEU A 174 -16.72 8.54 -0.52
C LEU A 174 -15.71 7.41 -0.33
N PRO A 175 -15.87 6.29 -1.05
CA PRO A 175 -14.90 5.20 -1.01
C PRO A 175 -13.53 5.64 -1.51
N LEU A 176 -12.46 5.17 -0.85
CA LEU A 176 -11.09 5.45 -1.27
C LEU A 176 -10.67 4.62 -2.47
N LEU A 177 -9.82 5.20 -3.33
CA LEU A 177 -9.20 4.49 -4.44
C LEU A 177 -8.16 3.47 -3.95
N GLY A 178 -7.93 2.41 -4.73
CA GLY A 178 -6.95 1.37 -4.41
C GLY A 178 -5.54 1.94 -4.25
N ARG A 179 -5.18 2.93 -5.08
CA ARG A 179 -3.91 3.68 -4.95
C ARG A 179 -3.80 4.45 -3.63
N GLN A 180 -4.90 5.06 -3.16
CA GLN A 180 -4.93 5.80 -1.88
C GLN A 180 -4.83 4.83 -0.70
N ILE A 181 -5.50 3.68 -0.76
CA ILE A 181 -5.38 2.61 0.24
C ILE A 181 -3.93 2.11 0.32
N ALA A 182 -3.28 1.89 -0.83
CA ALA A 182 -1.87 1.46 -0.87
C ALA A 182 -0.92 2.54 -0.31
N ARG A 183 -1.17 3.81 -0.61
CA ARG A 183 -0.42 4.96 -0.08
C ARG A 183 -0.56 5.06 1.45
N LEU A 184 -1.77 4.94 1.98
CA LEU A 184 -2.02 4.91 3.43
C LEU A 184 -1.32 3.73 4.11
N ARG A 185 -1.40 2.53 3.54
CA ARG A 185 -0.69 1.35 4.08
C ARG A 185 0.82 1.53 4.11
N THR A 186 1.37 2.27 3.15
CA THR A 186 2.81 2.57 3.12
C THR A 186 3.17 3.55 4.24
N LYS A 187 2.41 4.64 4.41
CA LYS A 187 2.58 5.56 5.56
C LYS A 187 2.44 4.85 6.91
N LEU A 188 1.47 3.96 7.06
CA LEU A 188 1.30 3.18 8.30
C LEU A 188 2.52 2.31 8.60
N ARG A 189 3.05 1.61 7.59
CA ARG A 189 4.28 0.81 7.75
C ARG A 189 5.49 1.65 8.08
N GLU A 190 5.62 2.84 7.50
CA GLU A 190 6.70 3.77 7.81
C GLU A 190 6.64 4.23 9.27
N LEU A 191 5.45 4.53 9.79
CA LEU A 191 5.27 4.89 11.20
C LEU A 191 5.55 3.73 12.16
N GLU A 192 5.08 2.52 11.83
CA GLU A 192 5.39 1.31 12.61
C GLU A 192 6.89 1.03 12.64
N GLN A 193 7.59 1.22 11.52
CA GLN A 193 9.04 1.07 11.45
C GLN A 193 9.76 2.17 12.23
N ALA A 194 9.34 3.43 12.12
CA ALA A 194 9.94 4.55 12.85
C ALA A 194 9.81 4.34 14.38
N SER A 195 8.62 3.96 14.85
CA SER A 195 8.38 3.69 16.26
C SER A 195 9.05 2.40 16.76
N SER A 196 9.27 1.41 15.89
CA SER A 196 10.09 0.23 16.19
C SER A 196 11.58 0.57 16.30
N TRP A 197 12.12 1.39 15.38
CA TRP A 197 13.50 1.87 15.43
C TRP A 197 13.76 2.75 16.65
N GLU A 198 12.83 3.61 17.04
CA GLU A 198 12.92 4.39 18.29
C GLU A 198 12.96 3.49 19.53
N ARG A 199 12.13 2.44 19.58
CA ARG A 199 12.17 1.46 20.67
C ARG A 199 13.48 0.68 20.73
N ILE A 200 14.03 0.29 19.58
CA ILE A 200 15.32 -0.41 19.50
C ILE A 200 16.47 0.54 19.88
N SER A 201 16.45 1.80 19.42
CA SER A 201 17.46 2.81 19.76
C SER A 201 17.46 3.07 21.27
N GLN A 202 16.30 3.39 21.84
CA GLN A 202 16.14 3.63 23.27
C GLN A 202 16.46 2.39 24.12
N GLY A 203 16.17 1.19 23.61
CA GLY A 203 16.58 -0.07 24.24
C GLY A 203 18.10 -0.25 24.23
N SER A 204 18.76 0.06 23.12
CA SER A 204 20.22 -0.02 22.99
C SER A 204 20.95 1.03 23.83
N GLU A 205 20.38 2.24 23.97
CA GLU A 205 20.88 3.31 24.82
C GLU A 205 20.72 2.98 26.31
N ARG A 206 19.59 2.39 26.71
CA ARG A 206 19.38 1.91 28.08
C ARG A 206 20.34 0.78 28.45
N VAL A 207 20.60 -0.15 27.53
CA VAL A 207 21.58 -1.22 27.74
C VAL A 207 23.00 -0.67 27.81
N ARG A 208 23.35 0.34 26.99
CA ARG A 208 24.64 1.04 27.07
C ARG A 208 24.82 1.79 28.40
N GLN A 209 23.83 2.55 28.84
CA GLN A 209 23.88 3.26 30.13
C GLN A 209 23.95 2.30 31.31
N GLN A 210 23.29 1.13 31.25
CA GLN A 210 23.43 0.09 32.27
C GLN A 210 24.82 -0.56 32.30
N LEU A 211 25.49 -0.68 31.15
CA LEU A 211 26.85 -1.20 31.06
C LEU A 211 27.89 -0.19 31.56
N GLU A 212 27.71 1.11 31.28
CA GLU A 212 28.55 2.18 31.83
C GLU A 212 28.39 2.28 33.36
N TYR A 213 27.16 2.24 33.89
CA TYR A 213 26.91 2.28 35.33
C TYR A 213 27.47 1.05 36.08
N LYS A 214 27.53 -0.12 35.43
CA LYS A 214 28.18 -1.33 36.01
C LYS A 214 29.70 -1.27 35.97
N SER A 215 30.31 -0.59 35.00
CA SER A 215 31.77 -0.45 34.91
C SER A 215 32.38 0.48 35.97
N GLU A 216 31.60 1.42 36.53
CA GLU A 216 32.08 2.32 37.58
C GLU A 216 31.90 1.77 39.01
N THR A 217 31.10 0.71 39.22
CA THR A 217 30.79 0.20 40.57
C THR A 217 31.52 -1.11 40.93
N GLU A 218 32.23 -1.76 40.00
CA GLU A 218 33.00 -2.98 40.28
C GLU A 218 34.51 -2.77 40.12
N THR A 219 35.08 -2.04 41.09
CA THR A 219 36.41 -2.42 41.62
C THR A 219 36.22 -2.75 43.08
N VAL A 220 36.20 -4.04 43.42
CA VAL A 220 36.67 -4.65 44.69
C VAL A 220 36.30 -6.14 44.72
N VAL A 221 37.37 -6.95 44.69
CA VAL A 221 37.59 -8.28 45.29
C VAL A 221 36.69 -9.44 44.85
N ILE A 222 37.34 -10.33 44.09
CA ILE A 222 36.94 -11.72 43.84
C ILE A 222 36.92 -12.47 45.18
N ASP A 223 35.77 -13.01 45.56
CA ASP A 223 35.73 -14.17 46.45
C ASP A 223 34.70 -15.20 45.97
N THR A 224 35.14 -16.45 46.00
CA THR A 224 34.44 -17.63 45.50
C THR A 224 33.47 -18.16 46.53
N ALA A 225 32.15 -18.01 46.32
CA ALA A 225 31.11 -18.97 46.73
C ALA A 225 29.68 -18.47 46.38
N SER A 226 28.89 -19.35 45.77
CA SER A 226 27.41 -19.49 45.91
C SER A 226 26.53 -18.24 46.09
N SER A 227 25.68 -17.94 45.10
CA SER A 227 24.26 -17.57 45.27
C SER A 227 23.63 -17.33 43.88
N GLN A 228 22.80 -18.21 43.31
CA GLN A 228 21.32 -18.18 43.43
C GLN A 228 20.73 -16.79 43.67
N GLY A 229 20.59 -16.01 42.59
CA GLY A 229 19.81 -14.78 42.53
C GLY A 229 18.79 -14.81 41.38
N MET A 230 17.70 -15.53 41.61
CA MET A 230 16.51 -15.56 40.77
C MET A 230 15.76 -14.22 40.89
N LEU A 231 15.70 -13.42 39.83
CA LEU A 231 14.82 -12.24 39.76
C LEU A 231 13.44 -12.69 39.26
N LEU A 232 12.56 -12.98 40.21
CA LEU A 232 11.11 -13.12 40.01
C LEU A 232 10.50 -11.73 39.77
N PHE A 233 10.24 -11.39 38.50
CA PHE A 233 9.16 -10.45 38.18
C PHE A 233 7.86 -11.27 38.17
N GLU A 234 6.93 -10.99 39.08
CA GLU A 234 5.55 -11.46 38.99
C GLU A 234 4.87 -10.73 37.82
N GLU A 235 5.08 -11.22 36.60
CA GLU A 235 4.23 -10.92 35.45
C GLU A 235 2.89 -11.63 35.67
N THR A 236 1.78 -10.89 35.60
CA THR A 236 0.45 -11.45 35.83
C THR A 236 0.10 -12.48 34.75
N ASP A 237 -0.51 -13.60 35.15
CA ASP A 237 -0.89 -14.74 34.28
C ASP A 237 -1.76 -14.37 33.06
N SER A 238 -2.35 -13.16 33.05
CA SER A 238 -3.17 -12.63 31.97
C SER A 238 -2.33 -12.14 30.77
N GLU A 239 -1.24 -11.43 31.03
CA GLU A 239 -0.38 -10.82 29.98
C GLU A 239 0.50 -11.88 29.29
N LEU A 240 0.91 -12.90 30.03
CA LEU A 240 1.62 -14.06 29.49
C LEU A 240 0.73 -14.89 28.56
N ARG A 241 -0.57 -15.01 28.86
CA ARG A 241 -1.52 -15.74 28.00
C ARG A 241 -1.78 -14.99 26.69
N GLU A 242 -2.00 -13.69 26.73
CA GLU A 242 -2.19 -12.89 25.50
C GLU A 242 -0.94 -12.83 24.62
N ARG A 243 0.26 -12.68 25.20
CA ARG A 243 1.53 -12.77 24.43
C ARG A 243 1.73 -14.17 23.85
N GLN A 244 1.40 -15.24 24.59
CA GLN A 244 1.47 -16.60 24.06
C GLN A 244 0.47 -16.85 22.92
N GLU A 245 -0.73 -16.26 22.97
CA GLU A 245 -1.74 -16.35 21.91
C GLU A 245 -1.33 -15.58 20.64
N LEU A 246 -0.71 -14.40 20.78
CA LEU A 246 -0.15 -13.62 19.67
C LEU A 246 1.06 -14.32 19.00
N VAL A 247 1.89 -15.00 19.80
CA VAL A 247 3.00 -15.81 19.28
C VAL A 247 2.48 -17.05 18.55
N ARG A 248 1.32 -17.60 18.91
CA ARG A 248 0.68 -18.76 18.23
C ARG A 248 0.22 -18.48 16.79
N GLN A 249 0.13 -17.22 16.38
CA GLN A 249 -0.37 -16.81 15.05
C GLN A 249 0.68 -16.13 14.16
N GLY A 250 1.94 -16.07 14.61
CA GLY A 250 3.02 -15.49 13.80
C GLY A 250 3.44 -16.40 12.64
N PRO A 251 3.94 -15.83 11.51
CA PRO A 251 4.43 -16.60 10.35
C PRO A 251 5.66 -17.48 10.65
N PHE A 252 6.23 -17.36 11.85
CA PHE A 252 7.36 -18.14 12.36
C PHE A 252 6.96 -19.17 13.43
N TYR A 253 5.66 -19.28 13.75
CA TYR A 253 5.20 -20.19 14.79
C TYR A 253 5.14 -21.64 14.30
N LEU A 254 5.86 -22.53 14.98
CA LEU A 254 5.74 -23.97 14.82
C LEU A 254 4.97 -24.54 16.01
N PRO A 255 3.92 -25.34 15.79
CA PRO A 255 3.27 -26.08 16.86
C PRO A 255 4.29 -26.94 17.62
N PRO A 256 4.19 -27.09 18.95
CA PRO A 256 5.10 -27.93 19.74
C PRO A 256 5.16 -29.38 19.25
N ALA A 257 4.09 -29.89 18.62
CA ALA A 257 4.05 -31.20 17.98
C ALA A 257 4.95 -31.28 16.73
N ALA A 258 4.98 -30.22 15.91
CA ALA A 258 5.86 -30.12 14.75
C ALA A 258 7.32 -29.98 15.17
N VAL A 259 7.61 -29.23 16.23
CA VAL A 259 8.97 -29.11 16.80
C VAL A 259 9.50 -30.46 17.26
N ARG A 260 8.67 -31.27 17.94
CA ARG A 260 9.05 -32.64 18.32
C ARG A 260 9.31 -33.54 17.12
N ALA A 261 8.50 -33.44 16.06
CA ALA A 261 8.69 -34.21 14.83
C ALA A 261 9.96 -33.81 14.07
N ILE A 262 10.31 -32.52 14.06
CA ILE A 262 11.57 -32.01 13.48
C ILE A 262 12.76 -32.53 14.27
N ASN A 263 12.74 -32.40 15.60
CA ASN A 263 13.80 -32.92 16.47
C ASN A 263 13.95 -34.44 16.39
N ALA A 264 12.86 -35.19 16.19
CA ALA A 264 12.91 -36.64 15.98
C ALA A 264 13.46 -37.03 14.59
N SER A 265 13.27 -36.16 13.59
CA SER A 265 13.78 -36.34 12.22
C SER A 265 15.25 -35.93 12.09
N LEU A 266 15.76 -35.15 13.06
CA LEU A 266 17.14 -34.74 13.24
C LEU A 266 17.98 -35.87 13.87
N LEU A 267 18.06 -37.00 13.18
CA LEU A 267 18.98 -38.07 13.55
C LEU A 267 20.42 -37.70 13.13
N PRO A 268 21.44 -38.09 13.91
CA PRO A 268 22.82 -37.76 13.59
C PRO A 268 23.22 -38.30 12.21
N LYS A 269 23.96 -37.49 11.44
CA LYS A 269 24.44 -37.78 10.08
C LYS A 269 23.36 -37.84 8.99
N THR A 270 22.17 -37.31 9.23
CA THR A 270 21.14 -37.20 8.19
C THR A 270 21.21 -35.87 7.44
N ARG A 271 21.03 -35.93 6.11
CA ARG A 271 20.86 -34.75 5.25
C ARG A 271 19.38 -34.41 5.22
N ILE A 272 19.04 -33.19 5.61
CA ILE A 272 17.67 -32.76 5.81
C ILE A 272 17.41 -31.54 4.93
N SER A 273 16.45 -31.67 4.02
CA SER A 273 15.90 -30.56 3.25
C SER A 273 14.80 -29.89 4.06
N ALA A 274 14.88 -28.56 4.21
CA ALA A 274 13.82 -27.79 4.86
C ALA A 274 12.48 -27.92 4.12
N ARG A 275 12.52 -28.05 2.79
CA ARG A 275 11.33 -28.31 1.98
C ARG A 275 10.75 -29.69 2.24
N ALA A 276 11.57 -30.75 2.19
CA ALA A 276 11.11 -32.12 2.44
C ALA A 276 10.53 -32.27 3.85
N LEU A 277 11.12 -31.63 4.86
CA LEU A 277 10.55 -31.59 6.21
C LEU A 277 9.20 -30.86 6.25
N SER A 278 9.09 -29.71 5.58
CA SER A 278 7.82 -28.97 5.55
C SER A 278 6.69 -29.75 4.86
N GLU A 279 7.02 -30.53 3.82
CA GLU A 279 6.07 -31.42 3.15
C GLU A 279 5.68 -32.61 4.03
N GLY A 280 6.65 -33.25 4.71
CA GLY A 280 6.38 -34.33 5.66
C GLY A 280 5.53 -33.91 6.86
N LEU A 281 5.69 -32.69 7.37
CA LEU A 281 4.85 -32.14 8.45
C LEU A 281 3.40 -31.88 8.00
N ILE A 282 3.20 -31.57 6.71
CA ILE A 282 1.86 -31.46 6.12
C ILE A 282 1.23 -32.84 5.95
N GLU A 283 1.99 -33.84 5.48
CA GLU A 283 1.52 -35.22 5.34
C GLU A 283 1.09 -35.83 6.68
N GLN A 284 1.83 -35.54 7.76
CA GLN A 284 1.50 -35.96 9.12
C GLN A 284 0.33 -35.16 9.75
N LYS A 285 -0.29 -34.23 9.01
CA LYS A 285 -1.37 -33.33 9.46
C LYS A 285 -1.03 -32.50 10.70
N LEU A 286 0.27 -32.26 10.96
CA LEU A 286 0.74 -31.46 12.09
C LEU A 286 0.67 -29.95 11.81
N ILE A 287 0.59 -29.57 10.54
CA ILE A 287 0.59 -28.19 10.04
C ILE A 287 -0.43 -28.06 8.89
N GLY A 288 -1.07 -26.90 8.76
CA GLY A 288 -2.00 -26.60 7.67
C GLY A 288 -1.34 -26.59 6.29
N ALA A 289 -2.02 -27.13 5.27
CA ALA A 289 -1.52 -27.24 3.89
C ALA A 289 -1.56 -25.92 3.09
N LYS A 290 -1.44 -24.77 3.77
CA LYS A 290 -1.42 -23.46 3.11
C LYS A 290 -0.09 -23.26 2.37
N ARG A 291 -0.17 -22.76 1.13
CA ARG A 291 0.98 -22.55 0.24
C ARG A 291 1.10 -21.06 -0.10
N MET A 292 2.34 -20.61 -0.27
CA MET A 292 2.66 -19.28 -0.76
C MET A 292 2.52 -19.21 -2.29
N SER A 293 2.50 -18.00 -2.84
CA SER A 293 2.47 -17.73 -4.29
C SER A 293 3.65 -18.36 -5.05
N SER A 294 4.74 -18.69 -4.36
CA SER A 294 5.92 -19.40 -4.88
C SER A 294 5.79 -20.93 -4.92
N GLY A 295 4.62 -21.49 -4.54
CA GLY A 295 4.37 -22.93 -4.49
C GLY A 295 4.90 -23.65 -3.24
N LYS A 296 5.71 -22.96 -2.42
CA LYS A 296 6.28 -23.50 -1.17
C LYS A 296 5.24 -23.48 -0.04
N PRO A 297 5.28 -24.45 0.89
CA PRO A 297 4.48 -24.41 2.12
C PRO A 297 4.71 -23.12 2.91
N GLU A 298 3.66 -22.52 3.45
CA GLU A 298 3.77 -21.35 4.34
C GLU A 298 4.65 -21.66 5.56
N ALA A 299 4.57 -22.90 6.05
CA ALA A 299 5.39 -23.42 7.13
C ALA A 299 6.88 -23.58 6.80
N TYR A 300 7.29 -23.47 5.53
CA TYR A 300 8.70 -23.51 5.15
C TYR A 300 9.51 -22.40 5.85
N ILE A 301 8.92 -21.21 5.99
CA ILE A 301 9.59 -20.07 6.64
C ILE A 301 9.84 -20.38 8.12
N ALA A 302 8.83 -20.92 8.81
CA ALA A 302 8.91 -21.29 10.21
C ALA A 302 9.89 -22.46 10.45
N VAL A 303 9.87 -23.49 9.59
CA VAL A 303 10.82 -24.62 9.65
C VAL A 303 12.25 -24.17 9.39
N ALA A 304 12.49 -23.32 8.39
CA ALA A 304 13.82 -22.82 8.08
C ALA A 304 14.38 -21.94 9.23
N ALA A 305 13.56 -21.06 9.80
CA ALA A 305 13.96 -20.25 10.95
C ALA A 305 14.30 -21.11 12.18
N TYR A 306 13.55 -22.19 12.41
CA TYR A 306 13.84 -23.12 13.50
C TYR A 306 15.12 -23.96 13.26
N LEU A 307 15.41 -24.34 12.03
CA LEU A 307 16.67 -25.02 11.69
C LEU A 307 17.88 -24.09 11.77
N ASP A 308 17.69 -22.80 11.48
CA ASP A 308 18.72 -21.77 11.66
C ASP A 308 19.06 -21.61 13.16
N THR A 309 18.07 -21.57 14.05
CA THR A 309 18.33 -21.53 15.51
C THR A 309 18.99 -22.80 16.04
N LEU A 310 18.66 -23.97 15.48
CA LEU A 310 19.36 -25.23 15.82
C LEU A 310 20.81 -25.26 15.32
N THR A 311 21.10 -24.54 14.23
CA THR A 311 22.47 -24.35 13.73
C THR A 311 23.27 -23.46 14.68
N GLU A 312 22.67 -22.40 15.22
CA GLU A 312 23.28 -21.55 16.25
C GLU A 312 23.53 -22.31 17.57
N GLN A 313 22.66 -23.26 17.92
CA GLN A 313 22.82 -24.15 19.07
C GLN A 313 23.83 -25.29 18.84
N GLY A 314 24.45 -25.37 17.66
CA GLY A 314 25.49 -26.36 17.33
C GLY A 314 24.98 -27.78 17.04
N LYS A 315 23.65 -27.99 16.95
CA LYS A 315 23.03 -29.31 16.68
C LYS A 315 22.96 -29.65 15.19
N CYS A 316 23.11 -28.65 14.32
CA CYS A 316 23.07 -28.83 12.88
C CYS A 316 24.12 -27.96 12.19
N ARG A 317 24.54 -28.35 10.99
CA ARG A 317 25.34 -27.51 10.10
C ARG A 317 24.61 -27.29 8.80
N MET A 318 24.50 -26.04 8.38
CA MET A 318 23.97 -25.68 7.05
C MET A 318 25.01 -26.06 5.98
N LEU A 319 24.60 -26.88 5.00
CA LEU A 319 25.45 -27.31 3.88
C LEU A 319 25.26 -26.42 2.66
N GLU A 320 24.00 -26.17 2.27
CA GLU A 320 23.66 -25.45 1.05
C GLU A 320 22.50 -24.49 1.29
N ARG A 321 22.65 -23.25 0.77
CA ARG A 321 21.62 -22.22 0.77
C ARG A 321 21.34 -21.80 -0.66
N THR A 322 20.31 -22.39 -1.26
CA THR A 322 19.81 -21.98 -2.58
C THR A 322 18.54 -21.16 -2.44
N SER A 323 18.15 -20.43 -3.49
CA SER A 323 16.86 -19.72 -3.56
C SER A 323 15.67 -20.69 -3.50
N GLU A 324 15.88 -21.94 -3.89
CA GLU A 324 14.86 -22.98 -3.95
C GLU A 324 14.75 -23.78 -2.64
N ASP A 325 15.87 -24.18 -2.05
CA ASP A 325 15.91 -25.00 -0.83
C ASP A 325 17.13 -24.74 0.06
N ARG A 326 17.00 -25.10 1.34
CA ARG A 326 18.06 -25.05 2.34
C ARG A 326 18.31 -26.45 2.88
N ILE A 327 19.55 -26.92 2.80
CA ILE A 327 19.95 -28.26 3.22
C ILE A 327 20.79 -28.17 4.49
N TYR A 328 20.36 -28.91 5.50
CA TYR A 328 20.99 -28.99 6.81
C TYR A 328 21.54 -30.41 7.03
N PHE A 329 22.58 -30.52 7.85
CA PHE A 329 23.20 -31.77 8.26
C PHE A 329 23.14 -31.88 9.78
N GLY A 330 22.55 -32.95 10.30
CA GLY A 330 22.50 -33.21 11.75
C GLY A 330 23.88 -33.54 12.30
N LEU A 331 24.31 -32.80 13.32
CA LEU A 331 25.52 -33.07 14.11
C LEU A 331 25.10 -33.79 15.41
N ASP A 332 26.02 -34.59 15.97
CA ASP A 332 25.80 -35.36 17.21
C ASP A 332 25.57 -34.48 18.45
#